data_AF-A0A7C7ADF7-F1
#
_entry.id   AF-A0A7C7ADF7-F1
#
_cell.length_a   1.000
_cell.length_b   1.000
_cell.length_c   1.000
_cell.angle_alpha   90.00
_cell.angle_beta   90.00
_cell.angle_gamma   90.00
#
_symmetry.space_group_name_H-M   'P 1'
#
loop_
_entity.id
_entity.type
_entity.pdbx_description
1 polymer ?
#
loop_
_entity_poly.entity_id
_entity_poly.type
_entity_poly.pdbx_seq_one_letter_code
_entity_poly.pdbx_strand_id
1 'polypeptide(L)'
;MKTQLICKAEPNDKSFQDFDKLMKECRQLLESQINGTADIEQVIGFINTLIKNQDDDGYWRLIFSQDMPYDAKVHHWKYPTILFTALLINFYLTYPEECDRIQGLEEALIKALDIVEKGKLAGHGYESFHFMLEALNILVSAGVMQFIKVYPAKHKAFTQLIQDKKSELEKSLAEGKTRFDFNEEFRLRIEDVIYKMNSEKKAWLFIYGTLMRSDNRTGLLKDCEYRGTGILLGHALYDLGMYPGIVEDEEEKVKGELFCIPEDKLAEIDAYEAEGYLYKRKKVKVHTDQGGSIEAYTYIYNMSVDNNRKVPFSFQPWYEGITEFYDQHVWYACYGSNINLQRFMRYINMCQDKTPPLQTRAKMLNHPVYFSQRSSQWENKGVAFLDLSKKGSCYGKMYLIKKEQLEEIQNYEGSWYNKMALLGYEDGLPVYTLTHEPRWGQDMVPGERYLKVIKEGIRDTYPDLSNAAIDEYLLRKILSKKQRDLLKYLRQQEHGVSVQNIADGLRMAISDVVDIIQDLRDLDLIRQDSRSIRAGASWDGRDAVYYTKKEKRVLLDRILNIRQQ
;
A
#
# COMPACT_ATOMS: atom_id res chain seq x y z
N MET A 1 -10.36 37.70 -13.58
CA MET A 1 -9.41 37.37 -12.49
C MET A 1 -9.61 38.39 -11.38
N LYS A 2 -9.74 37.95 -10.12
CA LYS A 2 -9.92 38.86 -8.97
C LYS A 2 -8.62 39.11 -8.19
N THR A 3 -7.54 38.41 -8.51
CA THR A 3 -6.30 38.42 -7.72
C THR A 3 -5.26 39.34 -8.36
N GLN A 4 -4.70 40.23 -7.55
CA GLN A 4 -3.61 41.13 -7.91
C GLN A 4 -2.31 40.32 -8.06
N LEU A 5 -1.52 40.60 -9.11
CA LEU A 5 -0.21 39.95 -9.26
C LEU A 5 0.69 40.34 -8.07
N ILE A 6 1.24 39.33 -7.39
CA ILE A 6 2.23 39.53 -6.34
C ILE A 6 3.57 39.83 -7.02
N CYS A 7 4.31 40.83 -6.55
CA CYS A 7 5.59 41.21 -7.16
C CYS A 7 6.64 41.32 -6.08
N LYS A 8 7.70 40.49 -6.16
CA LYS A 8 8.84 40.47 -5.24
C LYS A 8 8.44 40.45 -3.76
N ALA A 9 7.40 39.68 -3.41
CA ALA A 9 7.01 39.55 -2.01
C ALA A 9 8.13 38.88 -1.21
N GLU A 10 8.33 39.35 0.04
CA GLU A 10 9.24 38.70 0.97
C GLU A 10 8.73 37.29 1.32
N PRO A 11 9.62 36.28 1.44
CA PRO A 11 9.21 34.92 1.74
C PRO A 11 8.62 34.80 3.15
N ASN A 12 7.35 34.45 3.23
CA ASN A 12 6.61 34.12 4.45
C ASN A 12 5.37 33.27 4.11
N ASP A 13 4.75 32.66 5.12
CA ASP A 13 3.61 31.74 4.94
C ASP A 13 2.48 32.34 4.09
N LYS A 14 2.16 33.62 4.32
CA LYS A 14 1.11 34.30 3.56
C LYS A 14 1.50 34.47 2.09
N SER A 15 2.73 34.92 1.81
CA SER A 15 3.21 35.09 0.44
C SER A 15 3.25 33.77 -0.34
N PHE A 16 3.56 32.65 0.34
CA PHE A 16 3.55 31.32 -0.26
C PHE A 16 2.13 30.85 -0.59
N GLN A 17 1.18 31.04 0.34
CA GLN A 17 -0.23 30.73 0.09
C GLN A 17 -0.82 31.58 -1.05
N ASP A 18 -0.51 32.87 -1.07
CA ASP A 18 -0.95 33.79 -2.12
C ASP A 18 -0.31 33.41 -3.48
N PHE A 19 0.96 32.98 -3.48
CA PHE A 19 1.65 32.46 -4.67
C PHE A 19 0.97 31.20 -5.22
N ASP A 20 0.70 30.21 -4.39
CA ASP A 20 0.08 28.95 -4.83
C ASP A 20 -1.31 29.19 -5.42
N LYS A 21 -2.09 30.08 -4.78
CA LYS A 21 -3.38 30.52 -5.29
C LYS A 21 -3.25 31.22 -6.65
N LEU A 22 -2.33 32.17 -6.78
CA LEU A 22 -2.08 32.88 -8.03
C LEU A 22 -1.66 31.94 -9.16
N MET A 23 -0.75 31.00 -8.88
CA MET A 23 -0.29 30.02 -9.87
C MET A 23 -1.44 29.12 -10.34
N LYS A 24 -2.33 28.70 -9.44
CA LYS A 24 -3.54 27.95 -9.79
C LYS A 24 -4.48 28.76 -10.70
N GLU A 25 -4.74 30.02 -10.36
CA GLU A 25 -5.57 30.91 -11.18
C GLU A 25 -4.96 31.16 -12.57
N CYS A 26 -3.64 31.30 -12.66
CA CYS A 26 -2.94 31.51 -13.93
C CYS A 26 -2.95 30.26 -14.81
N ARG A 27 -2.86 29.05 -14.23
CA ARG A 27 -3.03 27.79 -14.97
C ARG A 27 -4.45 27.66 -15.53
N GLN A 28 -5.47 28.01 -14.73
CA GLN A 28 -6.87 28.05 -15.19
C GLN A 28 -7.08 29.07 -16.31
N LEU A 29 -6.45 30.25 -16.21
CA LEU A 29 -6.49 31.25 -17.27
C LEU A 29 -5.90 30.69 -18.57
N LEU A 30 -4.71 30.07 -18.50
CA LEU A 30 -4.06 29.46 -19.66
C LEU A 30 -4.94 28.37 -20.29
N GLU A 31 -5.51 27.47 -19.48
CA GLU A 31 -6.43 26.44 -19.95
C GLU A 31 -7.66 27.05 -20.66
N SER A 32 -8.28 28.07 -20.06
CA SER A 32 -9.41 28.77 -20.69
C SER A 32 -9.02 29.45 -22.01
N GLN A 33 -7.79 29.96 -22.10
CA GLN A 33 -7.28 30.60 -23.32
C GLN A 33 -7.03 29.58 -24.43
N ILE A 34 -6.41 28.44 -24.08
CA ILE A 34 -6.20 27.30 -25.00
C ILE A 34 -7.54 26.77 -25.53
N ASN A 35 -8.55 26.69 -24.67
CA ASN A 35 -9.88 26.20 -25.03
C ASN A 35 -10.76 27.24 -25.74
N GLY A 36 -10.28 28.49 -25.92
CA GLY A 36 -11.04 29.57 -26.55
C GLY A 36 -12.23 30.07 -25.73
N THR A 37 -12.25 29.80 -24.41
CA THR A 37 -13.33 30.22 -23.49
C THR A 37 -12.92 31.39 -22.58
N ALA A 38 -11.69 31.88 -22.69
CA ALA A 38 -11.22 33.02 -21.92
C ALA A 38 -11.85 34.33 -22.42
N ASP A 39 -12.19 35.21 -21.49
CA ASP A 39 -12.54 36.61 -21.80
C ASP A 39 -11.27 37.36 -22.24
N ILE A 40 -11.27 37.87 -23.47
CA ILE A 40 -10.13 38.56 -24.06
C ILE A 40 -9.72 39.81 -23.27
N GLU A 41 -10.68 40.59 -22.77
CA GLU A 41 -10.39 41.82 -22.01
C GLU A 41 -9.69 41.48 -20.69
N GLN A 42 -10.11 40.39 -20.05
CA GLN A 42 -9.44 39.87 -18.87
C GLN A 42 -8.01 39.44 -19.18
N VAL A 43 -7.80 38.73 -20.30
CA VAL A 43 -6.46 38.29 -20.71
C VAL A 43 -5.56 39.49 -21.01
N ILE A 44 -6.03 40.47 -21.75
CA ILE A 44 -5.31 41.72 -22.06
C ILE A 44 -4.97 42.48 -20.75
N GLY A 45 -5.92 42.59 -19.83
CA GLY A 45 -5.70 43.21 -18.52
C GLY A 45 -4.58 42.53 -17.72
N PHE A 46 -4.55 41.19 -17.76
CA PHE A 46 -3.49 40.41 -17.10
C PHE A 46 -2.14 40.56 -17.80
N ILE A 47 -2.10 40.50 -19.13
CA ILE A 47 -0.89 40.74 -19.93
C ILE A 47 -0.29 42.11 -19.62
N ASN A 48 -1.11 43.16 -19.54
CA ASN A 48 -0.64 44.49 -19.14
C ASN A 48 -0.03 44.50 -17.73
N THR A 49 -0.53 43.65 -16.83
CA THR A 49 0.07 43.49 -15.50
C THR A 49 1.39 42.74 -15.57
N LEU A 50 1.51 41.71 -16.42
CA LEU A 50 2.77 41.00 -16.66
C LEU A 50 3.85 41.93 -17.22
N ILE A 51 3.51 42.75 -18.24
CA ILE A 51 4.44 43.71 -18.85
C ILE A 51 4.99 44.67 -17.80
N LYS A 52 4.14 45.20 -16.92
CA LYS A 52 4.53 46.16 -15.86
C LYS A 52 5.41 45.56 -14.76
N ASN A 53 5.39 44.24 -14.59
CA ASN A 53 6.02 43.55 -13.45
C ASN A 53 7.11 42.55 -13.87
N GLN A 54 7.53 42.55 -15.14
CA GLN A 54 8.65 41.75 -15.58
C GLN A 54 9.96 42.42 -15.17
N ASP A 55 10.90 41.64 -14.65
CA ASP A 55 12.26 42.11 -14.38
C ASP A 55 13.03 42.38 -15.69
N ASP A 56 14.04 43.24 -15.63
CA ASP A 56 14.87 43.59 -16.80
C ASP A 56 15.54 42.38 -17.45
N ASP A 57 15.81 41.34 -16.67
CA ASP A 57 16.39 40.08 -17.12
C ASP A 57 15.35 39.05 -17.59
N GLY A 58 14.06 39.41 -17.62
CA GLY A 58 12.97 38.64 -18.20
C GLY A 58 12.20 37.72 -17.25
N TYR A 59 12.63 37.58 -15.99
CA TYR A 59 11.88 36.80 -15.00
C TYR A 59 10.65 37.55 -14.48
N TRP A 60 9.66 36.78 -14.03
CA TRP A 60 8.64 37.27 -13.09
C TRP A 60 8.87 36.68 -11.70
N ARG A 61 9.64 37.40 -10.88
CA ARG A 61 9.96 36.99 -9.50
C ARG A 61 8.83 37.39 -8.55
N LEU A 62 7.85 36.50 -8.41
CA LEU A 62 6.69 36.73 -7.55
C LEU A 62 7.08 36.76 -6.06
N ILE A 63 8.00 35.88 -5.65
CA ILE A 63 8.62 35.87 -4.33
C ILE A 63 10.12 36.10 -4.49
N PHE A 64 10.72 36.95 -3.65
CA PHE A 64 12.14 37.30 -3.76
C PHE A 64 12.83 37.41 -2.40
N SER A 65 14.01 36.81 -2.31
CA SER A 65 15.00 37.06 -1.26
C SER A 65 16.40 36.96 -1.86
N GLN A 66 17.34 37.77 -1.36
CA GLN A 66 18.73 37.75 -1.83
C GLN A 66 19.38 36.38 -1.59
N ASP A 67 19.04 35.74 -0.47
CA ASP A 67 19.62 34.46 -0.03
C ASP A 67 18.77 33.25 -0.46
N MET A 68 17.88 33.41 -1.46
CA MET A 68 16.97 32.34 -1.87
C MET A 68 17.76 31.10 -2.36
N PRO A 69 17.51 29.91 -1.78
CA PRO A 69 18.07 28.65 -2.25
C PRO A 69 17.75 28.38 -3.73
N TYR A 70 18.61 27.66 -4.44
CA TYR A 70 18.45 27.52 -5.90
C TYR A 70 17.21 26.68 -6.27
N ASP A 71 16.92 25.63 -5.53
CA ASP A 71 15.68 24.85 -5.61
C ASP A 71 14.44 25.74 -5.44
N ALA A 72 14.44 26.66 -4.47
CA ALA A 72 13.37 27.64 -4.31
C ALA A 72 13.26 28.61 -5.50
N LYS A 73 14.38 28.98 -6.14
CA LYS A 73 14.37 29.79 -7.39
C LYS A 73 13.71 29.05 -8.55
N VAL A 74 13.88 27.73 -8.66
CA VAL A 74 13.16 26.93 -9.67
C VAL A 74 11.66 27.07 -9.44
N HIS A 75 11.22 26.87 -8.19
CA HIS A 75 9.80 26.91 -7.86
C HIS A 75 9.17 28.30 -8.04
N HIS A 76 9.81 29.35 -7.49
CA HIS A 76 9.20 30.66 -7.38
C HIS A 76 9.60 31.66 -8.47
N TRP A 77 10.64 31.38 -9.26
CA TRP A 77 11.05 32.26 -10.37
C TRP A 77 10.85 31.56 -11.72
N LYS A 78 11.30 30.31 -11.88
CA LYS A 78 11.25 29.63 -13.17
C LYS A 78 9.83 29.17 -13.55
N TYR A 79 9.09 28.48 -12.68
CA TYR A 79 7.72 28.04 -13.01
C TYR A 79 6.76 29.18 -13.39
N PRO A 80 6.68 30.31 -12.64
CA PRO A 80 5.87 31.45 -13.06
C PRO A 80 6.29 31.98 -14.42
N THR A 81 7.60 32.08 -14.66
CA THR A 81 8.13 32.58 -15.94
C THR A 81 7.76 31.67 -17.10
N ILE A 82 7.81 30.35 -16.93
CA ILE A 82 7.35 29.40 -17.95
C ILE A 82 5.86 29.53 -18.21
N LEU A 83 5.04 29.60 -17.15
CA LEU A 83 3.59 29.72 -17.27
C LEU A 83 3.19 31.03 -17.97
N PHE A 84 3.82 32.14 -17.61
CA PHE A 84 3.55 33.44 -18.23
C PHE A 84 4.07 33.52 -19.66
N THR A 85 5.24 32.94 -19.94
CA THR A 85 5.71 32.76 -21.33
C THR A 85 4.70 31.99 -22.17
N ALA A 86 4.13 30.92 -21.62
CA ALA A 86 3.11 30.12 -22.28
C ALA A 86 1.82 30.91 -22.54
N LEU A 87 1.35 31.73 -21.59
CA LEU A 87 0.23 32.65 -21.79
C LEU A 87 0.49 33.64 -22.94
N LEU A 88 1.67 34.26 -22.97
CA LEU A 88 2.05 35.20 -24.02
C LEU A 88 2.16 34.50 -25.39
N ILE A 89 2.79 33.33 -25.46
CA ILE A 89 2.88 32.52 -26.69
C ILE A 89 1.48 32.20 -27.23
N ASN A 90 0.59 31.71 -26.36
CA ASN A 90 -0.76 31.39 -26.76
C ASN A 90 -1.52 32.65 -27.22
N PHE A 91 -1.32 33.80 -26.56
CA PHE A 91 -1.97 35.04 -26.93
C PHE A 91 -1.55 35.51 -28.33
N TYR A 92 -0.25 35.39 -28.66
CA TYR A 92 0.26 35.67 -30.01
C TYR A 92 -0.33 34.76 -31.09
N LEU A 93 -0.60 33.50 -30.77
CA LEU A 93 -1.20 32.56 -31.69
C LEU A 93 -2.70 32.81 -31.88
N THR A 94 -3.41 33.15 -30.81
CA THR A 94 -4.87 33.26 -30.81
C THR A 94 -5.35 34.65 -31.24
N TYR A 95 -4.62 35.72 -30.89
CA TYR A 95 -5.02 37.12 -31.10
C TYR A 95 -3.89 37.97 -31.73
N PRO A 96 -3.37 37.60 -32.92
CA PRO A 96 -2.24 38.29 -33.53
C PRO A 96 -2.49 39.77 -33.80
N GLU A 97 -3.73 40.17 -34.14
CA GLU A 97 -4.08 41.57 -34.40
C GLU A 97 -4.09 42.45 -33.13
N GLU A 98 -4.38 41.87 -31.97
CA GLU A 98 -4.37 42.61 -30.70
C GLU A 98 -2.94 42.80 -30.19
N CYS A 99 -1.99 41.95 -30.60
CA CYS A 99 -0.60 42.06 -30.16
C CYS A 99 0.02 43.41 -30.50
N ASP A 100 -0.25 43.93 -31.70
CA ASP A 100 0.29 45.22 -32.17
C ASP A 100 -0.29 46.42 -31.40
N ARG A 101 -1.44 46.24 -30.72
CA ARG A 101 -2.11 47.29 -29.94
C ARG A 101 -1.61 47.36 -28.49
N ILE A 102 -0.94 46.32 -28.00
CA ILE A 102 -0.47 46.26 -26.62
C ILE A 102 0.98 46.72 -26.56
N GLN A 103 1.18 47.96 -26.13
CA GLN A 103 2.51 48.55 -25.98
C GLN A 103 3.39 47.73 -25.02
N GLY A 104 4.61 47.38 -25.45
CA GLY A 104 5.59 46.64 -24.66
C GLY A 104 5.41 45.12 -24.65
N LEU A 105 4.35 44.57 -25.29
CA LEU A 105 4.11 43.14 -25.33
C LEU A 105 5.22 42.36 -26.04
N GLU A 106 5.68 42.86 -27.19
CA GLU A 106 6.77 42.20 -27.93
C GLU A 106 8.07 42.18 -27.14
N GLU A 107 8.45 43.29 -26.52
CA GLU A 107 9.63 43.37 -25.66
C GLU A 107 9.53 42.38 -24.49
N ALA A 108 8.36 42.34 -23.83
CA ALA A 108 8.14 41.44 -22.70
C ALA A 108 8.23 39.97 -23.10
N LEU A 109 7.64 39.60 -24.24
CA LEU A 109 7.77 38.25 -24.79
C LEU A 109 9.23 37.94 -25.13
N ILE A 110 9.97 38.82 -25.81
CA ILE A 110 11.37 38.57 -26.18
C ILE A 110 12.23 38.34 -24.94
N LYS A 111 12.09 39.17 -23.89
CA LYS A 111 12.77 38.98 -22.60
C LYS A 111 12.43 37.62 -21.97
N ALA A 112 11.17 37.22 -22.03
CA ALA A 112 10.73 35.93 -21.50
C ALA A 112 11.34 34.74 -22.28
N LEU A 113 11.36 34.81 -23.62
CA LEU A 113 11.98 33.79 -24.46
C LEU A 113 13.50 33.70 -24.23
N ASP A 114 14.17 34.85 -24.08
CA ASP A 114 15.61 34.94 -23.81
C ASP A 114 15.97 34.29 -22.47
N ILE A 115 15.21 34.56 -21.40
CA ILE A 115 15.54 33.97 -20.10
C ILE A 115 15.24 32.47 -20.05
N VAL A 116 14.18 32.01 -20.72
CA VAL A 116 13.89 30.57 -20.86
C VAL A 116 14.97 29.86 -21.67
N GLU A 117 15.46 30.50 -22.74
CA GLU A 117 16.57 30.01 -23.56
C GLU A 117 17.87 29.90 -22.76
N LYS A 118 18.29 30.98 -22.10
CA LYS A 118 19.51 31.02 -21.26
C LYS A 118 19.44 30.00 -20.13
N GLY A 119 18.24 29.78 -19.57
CA GLY A 119 17.98 28.76 -18.57
C GLY A 119 18.01 27.33 -19.10
N LYS A 120 17.98 27.13 -20.43
CA LYS A 120 17.97 25.83 -21.14
C LYS A 120 16.89 24.86 -20.68
N LEU A 121 15.81 25.38 -20.10
CA LEU A 121 14.79 24.60 -19.37
C LEU A 121 15.39 23.68 -18.28
N ALA A 122 16.57 24.01 -17.75
CA ALA A 122 17.22 23.21 -16.73
C ALA A 122 16.62 23.50 -15.35
N GLY A 123 16.27 22.44 -14.62
CA GLY A 123 15.86 22.53 -13.21
C GLY A 123 17.07 22.66 -12.28
N HIS A 124 16.96 22.10 -11.07
CA HIS A 124 18.06 22.04 -10.11
C HIS A 124 18.05 20.72 -9.35
N GLY A 125 19.25 20.28 -8.95
CA GLY A 125 19.42 19.13 -8.07
C GLY A 125 18.75 17.89 -8.64
N TYR A 126 17.93 17.26 -7.80
CA TYR A 126 17.40 15.93 -8.02
C TYR A 126 16.10 15.85 -8.82
N GLU A 127 15.48 16.99 -9.16
CA GLU A 127 14.22 17.05 -9.94
C GLU A 127 14.43 17.83 -11.25
N SER A 128 15.65 17.79 -11.78
CA SER A 128 16.04 18.60 -12.93
C SER A 128 15.30 18.16 -14.20
N PHE A 129 15.15 16.86 -14.41
CA PHE A 129 14.43 16.33 -15.58
C PHE A 129 12.92 16.52 -15.44
N HIS A 130 12.38 16.32 -14.24
CA HIS A 130 10.98 16.60 -13.94
C HIS A 130 10.58 18.04 -14.29
N PHE A 131 11.35 19.03 -13.81
CA PHE A 131 11.12 20.44 -14.13
C PHE A 131 11.12 20.69 -15.65
N MET A 132 12.14 20.17 -16.35
CA MET A 132 12.28 20.35 -17.80
C MET A 132 11.07 19.80 -18.56
N LEU A 133 10.61 18.60 -18.19
CA LEU A 133 9.48 17.95 -18.85
C LEU A 133 8.15 18.65 -18.54
N GLU A 134 7.94 19.09 -17.30
CA GLU A 134 6.75 19.88 -16.95
C GLU A 134 6.74 21.22 -17.70
N ALA A 135 7.89 21.90 -17.76
CA ALA A 135 8.01 23.17 -18.47
C ALA A 135 7.73 23.02 -19.98
N LEU A 136 8.25 21.97 -20.61
CA LEU A 136 7.91 21.64 -22.00
C LEU A 136 6.42 21.34 -22.15
N ASN A 137 5.82 20.54 -21.27
CA ASN A 137 4.40 20.23 -21.35
C ASN A 137 3.52 21.49 -21.29
N ILE A 138 3.85 22.46 -20.44
CA ILE A 138 3.15 23.76 -20.36
C ILE A 138 3.28 24.54 -21.68
N LEU A 139 4.51 24.67 -22.20
CA LEU A 139 4.77 25.40 -23.45
C LEU A 139 4.12 24.73 -24.66
N VAL A 140 4.18 23.40 -24.74
CA VAL A 140 3.57 22.61 -25.81
C VAL A 140 2.05 22.73 -25.79
N SER A 141 1.44 22.64 -24.61
CA SER A 141 -0.01 22.84 -24.44
C SER A 141 -0.45 24.24 -24.87
N ALA A 142 0.40 25.25 -24.66
CA ALA A 142 0.16 26.62 -25.12
C ALA A 142 0.39 26.86 -26.62
N GLY A 143 0.90 25.85 -27.35
CA GLY A 143 1.11 25.93 -28.79
C GLY A 143 2.54 26.31 -29.22
N VAL A 144 3.57 26.13 -28.37
CA VAL A 144 4.95 26.53 -28.70
C VAL A 144 5.44 25.96 -30.04
N MET A 145 5.05 24.74 -30.41
CA MET A 145 5.43 24.14 -31.69
C MET A 145 4.87 24.90 -32.90
N GLN A 146 3.63 25.39 -32.79
CA GLN A 146 3.03 26.26 -33.80
C GLN A 146 3.67 27.64 -33.78
N PHE A 147 3.95 28.18 -32.60
CA PHE A 147 4.60 29.48 -32.43
C PHE A 147 5.97 29.55 -33.10
N ILE A 148 6.85 28.57 -32.86
CA ILE A 148 8.19 28.55 -33.48
C ILE A 148 8.13 28.29 -35.00
N LYS A 149 7.03 27.72 -35.51
CA LYS A 149 6.80 27.52 -36.94
C LYS A 149 6.34 28.80 -37.63
N VAL A 150 5.44 29.56 -37.00
CA VAL A 150 4.88 30.81 -37.54
C VAL A 150 5.82 31.99 -37.32
N TYR A 151 6.49 32.05 -36.17
CA TYR A 151 7.36 33.16 -35.75
C TYR A 151 8.81 32.72 -35.47
N PRO A 152 9.49 31.97 -36.34
CA PRO A 152 10.85 31.43 -36.08
C PRO A 152 11.89 32.54 -35.86
N ALA A 153 11.68 33.71 -36.48
CA ALA A 153 12.59 34.85 -36.36
C ALA A 153 12.39 35.67 -35.08
N LYS A 154 11.29 35.47 -34.33
CA LYS A 154 11.00 36.21 -33.10
C LYS A 154 12.06 35.98 -32.04
N HIS A 155 12.53 34.73 -31.94
CA HIS A 155 13.66 34.38 -31.10
C HIS A 155 14.33 33.08 -31.59
N LYS A 156 15.39 33.20 -32.41
CA LYS A 156 16.04 32.06 -33.08
C LYS A 156 16.62 31.03 -32.11
N ALA A 157 17.28 31.48 -31.03
CA ALA A 157 17.92 30.58 -30.08
C ALA A 157 16.89 29.74 -29.30
N PHE A 158 15.85 30.37 -28.74
CA PHE A 158 14.67 29.69 -28.19
C PHE A 158 14.04 28.69 -29.16
N THR A 159 13.87 29.06 -30.44
CA THR A 159 13.35 28.14 -31.47
C THR A 159 14.22 26.89 -31.59
N GLN A 160 15.54 27.07 -31.63
CA GLN A 160 16.49 25.95 -31.66
C GLN A 160 16.41 25.11 -30.37
N LEU A 161 16.33 25.75 -29.20
CA LEU A 161 16.20 25.05 -27.92
C LEU A 161 14.99 24.09 -27.90
N ILE A 162 13.82 24.53 -28.37
CA ILE A 162 12.62 23.67 -28.40
C ILE A 162 12.82 22.48 -29.36
N GLN A 163 13.44 22.70 -30.51
CA GLN A 163 13.75 21.64 -31.49
C GLN A 163 14.78 20.64 -30.96
N ASP A 164 15.82 21.13 -30.27
CA ASP A 164 16.84 20.30 -29.64
C ASP A 164 16.22 19.44 -28.53
N LYS A 165 15.38 20.03 -27.68
CA LYS A 165 14.70 19.31 -26.59
C LYS A 165 13.77 18.22 -27.13
N LYS A 166 13.05 18.48 -28.22
CA LYS A 166 12.26 17.45 -28.91
C LYS A 166 13.16 16.27 -29.34
N SER A 167 14.25 16.58 -30.02
CA SER A 167 15.19 15.57 -30.54
C SER A 167 15.85 14.75 -29.43
N GLU A 168 16.17 15.39 -28.30
CA GLU A 168 16.68 14.73 -27.09
C GLU A 168 15.67 13.73 -26.50
N LEU A 169 14.39 14.12 -26.40
CA LEU A 169 13.33 13.26 -25.89
C LEU A 169 13.04 12.08 -26.83
N GLU A 170 12.97 12.31 -28.15
CA GLU A 170 12.80 11.25 -29.15
C GLU A 170 13.95 10.24 -29.10
N LYS A 171 15.18 10.73 -29.00
CA LYS A 171 16.38 9.88 -28.84
C LYS A 171 16.34 9.08 -27.54
N SER A 172 15.93 9.70 -26.43
CA SER A 172 15.76 9.03 -25.13
C SER A 172 14.78 7.86 -25.21
N LEU A 173 13.63 8.05 -25.87
CA LEU A 173 12.66 6.98 -26.13
C LEU A 173 13.24 5.87 -27.01
N ALA A 174 13.87 6.23 -28.13
CA ALA A 174 14.44 5.26 -29.07
C ALA A 174 15.57 4.41 -28.45
N GLU A 175 16.38 5.00 -27.57
CA GLU A 175 17.45 4.30 -26.84
C GLU A 175 16.95 3.59 -25.57
N GLY A 176 15.67 3.75 -25.20
CA GLY A 176 15.11 3.22 -23.95
C GLY A 176 15.69 3.86 -22.68
N LYS A 177 16.37 5.01 -22.79
CA LYS A 177 17.00 5.74 -21.68
C LYS A 177 16.02 6.73 -21.07
N THR A 178 15.00 6.21 -20.41
CA THR A 178 13.85 6.98 -19.91
C THR A 178 13.83 7.13 -18.39
N ARG A 179 14.92 6.73 -17.71
CA ARG A 179 15.07 6.88 -16.25
C ARG A 179 15.94 8.08 -15.90
N PHE A 180 15.41 8.97 -15.07
CA PHE A 180 16.06 10.20 -14.63
C PHE A 180 15.80 10.42 -13.13
N ASP A 181 16.30 11.51 -12.53
CA ASP A 181 15.91 11.96 -11.19
C ASP A 181 15.84 10.83 -10.14
N PHE A 182 17.00 10.24 -9.80
CA PHE A 182 17.11 9.03 -8.96
C PHE A 182 16.41 7.78 -9.48
N ASN A 183 16.59 7.50 -10.78
CA ASN A 183 16.12 6.26 -11.42
C ASN A 183 14.59 6.13 -11.48
N GLU A 184 13.87 7.25 -11.36
CA GLU A 184 12.45 7.37 -11.65
C GLU A 184 12.20 7.20 -13.16
N GLU A 185 11.16 6.46 -13.54
CA GLU A 185 10.79 6.20 -14.93
C GLU A 185 9.91 7.31 -15.50
N PHE A 186 10.34 7.94 -16.60
CA PHE A 186 9.62 9.05 -17.25
C PHE A 186 8.99 8.66 -18.59
N ARG A 187 9.15 7.42 -19.07
CA ARG A 187 8.71 6.99 -20.42
C ARG A 187 7.33 7.53 -20.82
N LEU A 188 6.29 7.28 -20.02
CA LEU A 188 4.91 7.67 -20.36
C LEU A 188 4.73 9.19 -20.44
N ARG A 189 5.41 9.95 -19.56
CA ARG A 189 5.36 11.42 -19.56
C ARG A 189 6.15 12.01 -20.73
N ILE A 190 7.24 11.37 -21.15
CA ILE A 190 8.00 11.76 -22.33
C ILE A 190 7.17 11.54 -23.59
N GLU A 191 6.54 10.38 -23.73
CA GLU A 191 5.64 10.08 -24.85
C GLU A 191 4.48 11.05 -24.93
N ASP A 192 3.83 11.37 -23.81
CA ASP A 192 2.75 12.36 -23.75
C ASP A 192 3.18 13.72 -24.32
N VAL A 193 4.36 14.21 -23.91
CA VAL A 193 4.92 15.46 -24.44
C VAL A 193 5.24 15.34 -25.93
N ILE A 194 5.84 14.23 -26.38
CA ILE A 194 6.17 14.00 -27.79
C ILE A 194 4.92 13.93 -28.68
N TYR A 195 3.88 13.21 -28.26
CA TYR A 195 2.61 13.16 -29.00
C TYR A 195 2.04 14.56 -29.20
N LYS A 196 2.02 15.37 -28.13
CA LYS A 196 1.59 16.77 -28.22
C LYS A 196 2.51 17.61 -29.11
N MET A 197 3.83 17.42 -29.04
CA MET A 197 4.80 18.12 -29.91
C MET A 197 4.63 17.76 -31.40
N ASN A 198 4.19 16.54 -31.68
CA ASN A 198 3.87 16.06 -33.03
C ASN A 198 2.46 16.43 -33.49
N SER A 199 1.66 17.07 -32.62
CA SER A 199 0.23 17.31 -32.86
C SER A 199 -0.57 16.03 -33.09
N GLU A 200 -0.10 14.91 -32.52
CA GLU A 200 -0.81 13.63 -32.55
C GLU A 200 -2.02 13.70 -31.62
N LYS A 201 -3.19 13.33 -32.16
CA LYS A 201 -4.46 13.30 -31.43
C LYS A 201 -4.55 12.02 -30.62
N LYS A 202 -3.85 12.00 -29.48
CA LYS A 202 -3.78 10.88 -28.54
C LYS A 202 -4.32 11.30 -27.18
N ALA A 203 -4.92 10.34 -26.48
CA ALA A 203 -5.40 10.50 -25.12
C ALA A 203 -4.99 9.31 -24.25
N TRP A 204 -4.74 9.57 -22.97
CA TRP A 204 -4.55 8.53 -21.97
C TRP A 204 -5.90 8.10 -21.41
N LEU A 205 -6.11 6.79 -21.29
CA LEU A 205 -7.32 6.19 -20.76
C LEU A 205 -6.96 5.25 -19.60
N PHE A 206 -7.59 5.46 -18.44
CA PHE A 206 -7.54 4.57 -17.29
C PHE A 206 -8.84 3.77 -17.20
N ILE A 207 -8.72 2.45 -17.18
CA ILE A 207 -9.85 1.52 -17.12
C ILE A 207 -9.68 0.57 -15.94
N TYR A 208 -10.80 0.16 -15.33
CA TYR A 208 -10.79 -0.58 -14.06
C TYR A 208 -11.81 -1.73 -14.02
N GLY A 209 -12.35 -2.12 -15.18
CA GLY A 209 -13.49 -3.02 -15.29
C GLY A 209 -13.62 -3.73 -16.64
N THR A 210 -14.81 -3.71 -17.22
CA THR A 210 -15.19 -4.45 -18.45
C THR A 210 -14.35 -4.14 -19.69
N LEU A 211 -13.63 -3.02 -19.71
CA LEU A 211 -12.72 -2.67 -20.80
C LEU A 211 -11.29 -3.24 -20.62
N MET A 212 -10.97 -3.74 -19.42
CA MET A 212 -9.66 -4.33 -19.12
C MET A 212 -9.40 -5.54 -20.00
N ARG A 213 -8.12 -5.82 -20.27
CA ARG A 213 -7.70 -6.91 -21.17
C ARG A 213 -8.23 -8.28 -20.75
N SER A 214 -8.39 -8.52 -19.44
CA SER A 214 -8.93 -9.77 -18.90
C SER A 214 -10.40 -10.01 -19.24
N ASP A 215 -11.16 -8.96 -19.54
CA ASP A 215 -12.61 -9.01 -19.77
C ASP A 215 -13.04 -8.32 -21.08
N ASN A 216 -12.10 -8.12 -22.01
CA ASN A 216 -12.27 -7.37 -23.27
C ASN A 216 -13.17 -8.11 -24.30
N ARG A 217 -14.42 -8.41 -23.93
CA ARG A 217 -15.40 -9.12 -24.76
C ARG A 217 -15.79 -8.35 -26.00
N THR A 218 -15.75 -7.03 -25.94
CA THR A 218 -16.13 -6.14 -27.03
C THR A 218 -15.02 -5.96 -28.06
N GLY A 219 -13.76 -6.17 -27.66
CA GLY A 219 -12.60 -5.84 -28.49
C GLY A 219 -12.43 -4.33 -28.70
N LEU A 220 -13.09 -3.47 -27.91
CA LEU A 220 -13.15 -2.03 -28.13
C LEU A 220 -11.75 -1.38 -28.13
N LEU A 221 -10.85 -1.90 -27.29
CA LEU A 221 -9.47 -1.42 -27.14
C LEU A 221 -8.43 -2.35 -27.81
N LYS A 222 -8.85 -3.29 -28.68
CA LYS A 222 -7.94 -4.31 -29.25
C LYS A 222 -6.77 -3.72 -30.04
N ASP A 223 -7.00 -2.59 -30.71
CA ASP A 223 -6.02 -1.89 -31.56
C ASP A 223 -5.36 -0.71 -30.83
N CYS A 224 -5.61 -0.57 -29.52
CA CYS A 224 -5.05 0.49 -28.69
C CYS A 224 -3.79 0.03 -27.96
N GLU A 225 -2.91 0.99 -27.65
CA GLU A 225 -1.63 0.69 -27.03
C GLU A 225 -1.81 0.53 -25.52
N TYR A 226 -1.63 -0.70 -25.01
CA TYR A 226 -1.52 -0.94 -23.57
C TYR A 226 -0.19 -0.39 -23.04
N ARG A 227 -0.25 0.41 -21.97
CA ARG A 227 0.90 1.17 -21.46
C ARG A 227 1.32 0.82 -20.03
N GLY A 228 0.62 -0.09 -19.37
CA GLY A 228 0.94 -0.56 -18.02
C GLY A 228 -0.29 -0.56 -17.11
N THR A 229 -0.04 -0.75 -15.82
CA THR A 229 -1.06 -0.64 -14.77
C THR A 229 -0.94 0.67 -14.01
N GLY A 230 -1.99 1.06 -13.32
CA GLY A 230 -2.00 2.28 -12.52
C GLY A 230 -2.90 2.19 -11.30
N ILE A 231 -2.69 3.14 -10.38
CA ILE A 231 -3.50 3.33 -9.19
C ILE A 231 -4.11 4.74 -9.24
N LEU A 232 -5.43 4.79 -9.26
CA LEU A 232 -6.21 6.01 -9.07
C LEU A 232 -6.51 6.16 -7.57
N LEU A 233 -6.08 7.26 -6.96
CA LEU A 233 -6.38 7.59 -5.55
C LEU A 233 -7.70 8.36 -5.44
N GLY A 234 -8.29 8.36 -4.25
CA GLY A 234 -9.49 9.13 -3.95
C GLY A 234 -10.77 8.56 -4.55
N HIS A 235 -10.78 7.26 -4.85
CA HIS A 235 -11.93 6.58 -5.45
C HIS A 235 -12.09 5.18 -4.87
N ALA A 236 -13.34 4.79 -4.60
CA ALA A 236 -13.73 3.45 -4.19
C ALA A 236 -14.29 2.67 -5.38
N LEU A 237 -13.93 1.38 -5.49
CA LEU A 237 -14.45 0.48 -6.52
C LEU A 237 -15.63 -0.34 -5.97
N TYR A 238 -16.71 -0.44 -6.74
CA TYR A 238 -17.90 -1.21 -6.41
C TYR A 238 -18.21 -2.23 -7.50
N ASP A 239 -18.68 -3.40 -7.07
CA ASP A 239 -19.27 -4.40 -7.95
C ASP A 239 -20.76 -4.10 -8.16
N LEU A 240 -21.14 -3.87 -9.41
CA LEU A 240 -22.53 -3.62 -9.82
C LEU A 240 -23.16 -4.86 -10.48
N GLY A 241 -22.49 -6.01 -10.42
CA GLY A 241 -22.91 -7.27 -11.03
C GLY A 241 -22.18 -7.50 -12.35
N MET A 242 -22.79 -7.07 -13.46
CA MET A 242 -22.21 -7.27 -14.81
C MET A 242 -21.07 -6.32 -15.14
N TYR A 243 -20.90 -5.25 -14.35
CA TYR A 243 -19.89 -4.21 -14.56
C TYR A 243 -19.54 -3.55 -13.21
N PRO A 244 -18.36 -2.91 -13.09
CA PRO A 244 -18.00 -2.17 -11.88
C PRO A 244 -18.28 -0.67 -11.99
N GLY A 245 -18.38 0.00 -10.86
CA GLY A 245 -18.42 1.46 -10.80
C GLY A 245 -17.39 2.02 -9.81
N ILE A 246 -16.70 3.09 -10.19
CA ILE A 246 -15.93 3.89 -9.23
C ILE A 246 -16.72 5.12 -8.81
N VAL A 247 -16.62 5.48 -7.53
CA VAL A 247 -17.16 6.73 -6.96
C VAL A 247 -16.06 7.42 -6.15
N GLU A 248 -16.16 8.73 -5.97
CA GLU A 248 -15.19 9.52 -5.19
C GLU A 248 -15.21 9.09 -3.71
N ASP A 249 -14.04 8.81 -3.16
CA ASP A 249 -13.81 8.41 -1.76
C ASP A 249 -12.33 8.67 -1.41
N GLU A 250 -12.04 9.70 -0.63
CA GLU A 250 -10.69 10.21 -0.37
C GLU A 250 -9.74 9.19 0.29
N GLU A 251 -10.29 8.18 0.98
CA GLU A 251 -9.51 7.17 1.70
C GLU A 251 -9.19 5.93 0.82
N GLU A 252 -9.86 5.81 -0.32
CA GLU A 252 -9.81 4.62 -1.16
C GLU A 252 -8.97 4.79 -2.42
N LYS A 253 -8.70 3.67 -3.07
CA LYS A 253 -7.92 3.62 -4.30
C LYS A 253 -8.34 2.48 -5.21
N VAL A 254 -8.11 2.67 -6.50
CA VAL A 254 -8.52 1.77 -7.58
C VAL A 254 -7.33 1.34 -8.40
N LYS A 255 -7.10 0.03 -8.55
CA LYS A 255 -6.19 -0.54 -9.54
C LYS A 255 -6.86 -0.61 -10.91
N GLY A 256 -6.10 -0.32 -11.95
CA GLY A 256 -6.57 -0.45 -13.31
C GLY A 256 -5.43 -0.53 -14.32
N GLU A 257 -5.81 -0.48 -15.58
CA GLU A 257 -4.92 -0.49 -16.74
C GLU A 257 -4.88 0.89 -17.38
N LEU A 258 -3.70 1.24 -17.92
CA LEU A 258 -3.48 2.47 -18.67
C LEU A 258 -3.30 2.15 -20.16
N PHE A 259 -4.00 2.89 -21.00
CA PHE A 259 -3.92 2.83 -22.45
C PHE A 259 -3.60 4.21 -23.03
N CYS A 260 -2.88 4.21 -24.15
CA CYS A 260 -2.80 5.34 -25.06
C CYS A 260 -3.71 5.06 -26.27
N ILE A 261 -4.69 5.92 -26.48
CA ILE A 261 -5.74 5.76 -27.50
C ILE A 261 -5.73 6.96 -28.46
N PRO A 262 -6.19 6.80 -29.72
CA PRO A 262 -6.60 7.93 -30.54
C PRO A 262 -7.68 8.76 -29.81
N GLU A 263 -7.59 10.09 -29.85
CA GLU A 263 -8.51 10.97 -29.13
C GLU A 263 -9.96 10.84 -29.64
N ASP A 264 -10.17 10.57 -30.93
CA ASP A 264 -11.50 10.36 -31.53
C ASP A 264 -12.18 9.05 -31.07
N LYS A 265 -11.40 8.05 -30.63
CA LYS A 265 -11.90 6.79 -30.05
C LYS A 265 -12.75 7.02 -28.81
N LEU A 266 -12.52 8.12 -28.10
CA LEU A 266 -13.27 8.50 -26.91
C LEU A 266 -14.79 8.55 -27.14
N ALA A 267 -15.25 8.97 -28.33
CA ALA A 267 -16.69 9.03 -28.64
C ALA A 267 -17.34 7.64 -28.73
N GLU A 268 -16.60 6.63 -29.21
CA GLU A 268 -17.07 5.24 -29.25
C GLU A 268 -17.15 4.65 -27.84
N ILE A 269 -16.19 5.01 -26.98
CA ILE A 269 -16.18 4.59 -25.58
C ILE A 269 -17.29 5.29 -24.79
N ASP A 270 -17.53 6.58 -25.02
CA ASP A 270 -18.65 7.32 -24.40
C ASP A 270 -19.99 6.67 -24.70
N ALA A 271 -20.19 6.20 -25.94
CA ALA A 271 -21.40 5.49 -26.35
C ALA A 271 -21.53 4.13 -25.64
N TYR A 272 -20.42 3.40 -25.47
CA TYR A 272 -20.40 2.12 -24.77
C TYR A 272 -20.68 2.28 -23.26
N GLU A 273 -20.06 3.26 -22.62
CA GLU A 273 -20.19 3.56 -21.19
C GLU A 273 -21.47 4.36 -20.86
N ALA A 274 -22.31 4.67 -21.85
CA ALA A 274 -23.50 5.51 -21.68
C ALA A 274 -23.19 6.83 -20.92
N GLU A 275 -22.16 7.53 -21.39
CA GLU A 275 -21.68 8.79 -20.83
C GLU A 275 -22.82 9.82 -20.70
N GLY A 276 -22.84 10.53 -19.57
CA GLY A 276 -23.87 11.51 -19.22
C GLY A 276 -25.09 10.91 -18.53
N TYR A 277 -25.28 9.59 -18.62
CA TYR A 277 -26.32 8.86 -17.89
C TYR A 277 -25.73 7.94 -16.82
N LEU A 278 -25.11 6.83 -17.24
CA LEU A 278 -24.62 5.78 -16.33
C LEU A 278 -23.26 6.13 -15.74
N TYR A 279 -22.37 6.66 -16.59
CA TYR A 279 -21.05 7.14 -16.20
C TYR A 279 -20.85 8.60 -16.62
N LYS A 280 -19.88 9.25 -15.99
CA LYS A 280 -19.36 10.56 -16.38
C LYS A 280 -17.88 10.44 -16.69
N ARG A 281 -17.48 10.87 -17.88
CA ARG A 281 -16.05 10.89 -18.21
C ARG A 281 -15.36 12.03 -17.47
N LYS A 282 -14.30 11.73 -16.73
CA LYS A 282 -13.45 12.73 -16.06
C LYS A 282 -11.98 12.52 -16.37
N LYS A 283 -11.23 13.61 -16.38
CA LYS A 283 -9.76 13.56 -16.32
C LYS A 283 -9.32 13.39 -14.87
N VAL A 284 -8.44 12.43 -14.64
CA VAL A 284 -7.91 12.08 -13.31
C VAL A 284 -6.40 11.88 -13.38
N LYS A 285 -5.72 12.06 -12.25
CA LYS A 285 -4.28 11.83 -12.11
C LYS A 285 -4.03 10.41 -11.61
N VAL A 286 -3.48 9.56 -12.47
CA VAL A 286 -3.22 8.14 -12.18
C VAL A 286 -1.75 7.94 -11.86
N HIS A 287 -1.46 7.27 -10.75
CA HIS A 287 -0.09 6.87 -10.39
C HIS A 287 0.28 5.62 -11.18
N THR A 288 1.36 5.68 -11.94
CA THR A 288 1.72 4.59 -12.86
C THR A 288 2.56 3.54 -12.15
N ASP A 289 2.46 2.28 -12.57
CA ASP A 289 3.32 1.20 -12.08
C ASP A 289 4.80 1.38 -12.42
N GLN A 290 5.09 2.23 -13.41
CA GLN A 290 6.42 2.63 -13.82
C GLN A 290 7.02 3.71 -12.91
N GLY A 291 6.18 4.52 -12.26
CA GLY A 291 6.57 5.66 -11.43
C GLY A 291 5.96 6.98 -11.92
N GLY A 292 5.88 7.96 -11.02
CA GLY A 292 5.20 9.23 -11.29
C GLY A 292 3.71 9.06 -11.59
N SER A 293 3.14 10.03 -12.28
CA SER A 293 1.71 10.08 -12.58
C SER A 293 1.41 10.64 -13.97
N ILE A 294 0.28 10.26 -14.53
CA ILE A 294 -0.22 10.77 -15.81
C ILE A 294 -1.68 11.23 -15.68
N GLU A 295 -2.07 12.26 -16.44
CA GLU A 295 -3.46 12.68 -16.55
C GLU A 295 -4.15 11.80 -17.60
N ALA A 296 -5.19 11.08 -17.19
CA ALA A 296 -5.93 10.15 -18.03
C ALA A 296 -7.43 10.36 -17.90
N TYR A 297 -8.17 10.08 -18.97
CA TYR A 297 -9.63 9.94 -18.90
C TYR A 297 -9.99 8.65 -18.18
N THR A 298 -11.04 8.70 -17.36
CA THR A 298 -11.71 7.55 -16.76
C THR A 298 -13.21 7.81 -16.76
N TYR A 299 -14.00 6.77 -16.53
CA TYR A 299 -15.46 6.85 -16.41
C TYR A 299 -15.82 6.68 -14.95
N ILE A 300 -16.48 7.67 -14.35
CA ILE A 300 -16.92 7.61 -12.94
C ILE A 300 -18.41 7.26 -12.92
N TYR A 301 -18.80 6.31 -12.08
CA TYR A 301 -20.19 5.88 -11.98
C TYR A 301 -21.08 7.01 -11.46
N ASN A 302 -22.24 7.22 -12.10
CA ASN A 302 -23.09 8.39 -11.89
C ASN A 302 -24.41 8.08 -11.16
N MET A 303 -24.56 6.87 -10.61
CA MET A 303 -25.76 6.44 -9.87
C MET A 303 -25.39 6.07 -8.42
N SER A 304 -26.41 5.82 -7.57
CA SER A 304 -26.18 5.36 -6.19
C SER A 304 -25.54 3.96 -6.15
N VAL A 305 -24.67 3.75 -5.16
CA VAL A 305 -24.00 2.49 -4.85
C VAL A 305 -24.42 1.91 -3.49
N ASP A 306 -25.49 2.43 -2.87
CA ASP A 306 -25.86 2.11 -1.47
C ASP A 306 -26.13 0.61 -1.24
N ASN A 307 -26.56 -0.10 -2.28
CA ASN A 307 -26.86 -1.54 -2.23
C ASN A 307 -25.79 -2.40 -2.91
N ASN A 308 -24.65 -1.80 -3.27
CA ASN A 308 -23.58 -2.46 -4.01
C ASN A 308 -22.40 -2.80 -3.10
N ARG A 309 -21.70 -3.88 -3.45
CA ARG A 309 -20.56 -4.34 -2.66
C ARG A 309 -19.32 -3.55 -3.04
N LYS A 310 -18.72 -2.85 -2.07
CA LYS A 310 -17.38 -2.26 -2.24
C LYS A 310 -16.34 -3.38 -2.43
N VAL A 311 -15.48 -3.25 -3.44
CA VAL A 311 -14.37 -4.17 -3.74
C VAL A 311 -13.10 -3.68 -3.05
N PRO A 312 -12.61 -4.36 -1.99
CA PRO A 312 -11.40 -3.98 -1.27
C PRO A 312 -10.18 -4.03 -2.17
N PHE A 313 -9.23 -3.12 -1.93
CA PHE A 313 -8.03 -2.95 -2.75
C PHE A 313 -7.18 -4.24 -2.92
N SER A 314 -7.19 -5.13 -1.92
CA SER A 314 -6.51 -6.42 -1.94
C SER A 314 -7.09 -7.42 -2.96
N PHE A 315 -8.34 -7.22 -3.37
CA PHE A 315 -9.05 -8.04 -4.35
C PHE A 315 -9.24 -7.37 -5.71
N GLN A 316 -8.76 -6.13 -5.86
CA GLN A 316 -8.71 -5.45 -7.14
C GLN A 316 -7.56 -5.98 -8.03
N PRO A 317 -7.70 -5.96 -9.36
CA PRO A 317 -8.77 -5.32 -10.14
C PRO A 317 -10.10 -6.09 -10.13
N TRP A 318 -11.19 -5.44 -10.55
CA TRP A 318 -12.49 -6.09 -10.68
C TRP A 318 -12.51 -7.09 -11.84
N TYR A 319 -13.35 -8.11 -11.71
CA TYR A 319 -13.75 -9.03 -12.77
C TYR A 319 -15.23 -9.41 -12.57
N GLU A 320 -15.92 -9.74 -13.65
CA GLU A 320 -17.33 -10.16 -13.58
C GLU A 320 -17.47 -11.41 -12.69
N GLY A 321 -18.42 -11.38 -11.74
CA GLY A 321 -18.66 -12.49 -10.80
C GLY A 321 -17.83 -12.42 -9.51
N ILE A 322 -17.10 -11.34 -9.24
CA ILE A 322 -16.33 -11.18 -8.00
C ILE A 322 -17.21 -11.30 -6.73
N THR A 323 -18.50 -10.96 -6.78
CA THR A 323 -19.43 -11.20 -5.67
C THR A 323 -19.58 -12.69 -5.32
N GLU A 324 -19.65 -13.59 -6.32
CA GLU A 324 -19.73 -15.03 -6.08
C GLU A 324 -18.47 -15.54 -5.34
N PHE A 325 -17.32 -14.95 -5.65
CA PHE A 325 -16.08 -15.22 -4.92
C PHE A 325 -16.24 -14.89 -3.44
N TYR A 326 -16.78 -13.72 -3.08
CA TYR A 326 -16.97 -13.34 -1.68
C TYR A 326 -17.95 -14.25 -0.94
N ASP A 327 -18.98 -14.75 -1.63
CA ASP A 327 -20.01 -15.58 -1.02
C ASP A 327 -19.52 -17.02 -0.78
N GLN A 328 -18.53 -17.46 -1.56
CA GLN A 328 -17.93 -18.79 -1.46
C GLN A 328 -16.65 -18.85 -0.64
N HIS A 329 -16.03 -17.73 -0.29
CA HIS A 329 -14.72 -17.72 0.39
C HIS A 329 -14.79 -17.15 1.81
N VAL A 330 -13.88 -17.61 2.65
CA VAL A 330 -13.72 -17.16 4.04
C VAL A 330 -12.24 -17.17 4.42
N TRP A 331 -11.89 -16.37 5.43
CA TRP A 331 -10.60 -16.49 6.11
C TRP A 331 -10.72 -17.50 7.25
N TYR A 332 -9.96 -18.60 7.21
CA TYR A 332 -9.80 -19.50 8.36
C TYR A 332 -8.57 -19.11 9.18
N ALA A 333 -8.79 -18.51 10.35
CA ALA A 333 -7.77 -18.17 11.32
C ALA A 333 -7.48 -19.34 12.27
N CYS A 334 -6.26 -19.84 12.23
CA CYS A 334 -5.78 -20.93 13.07
C CYS A 334 -4.69 -20.47 14.06
N TYR A 335 -4.59 -21.17 15.19
CA TYR A 335 -3.69 -20.85 16.31
C TYR A 335 -2.96 -22.07 16.88
N GLY A 336 -3.36 -23.27 16.46
CA GLY A 336 -2.78 -24.56 16.85
C GLY A 336 -1.86 -25.10 15.75
N SER A 337 -1.80 -26.43 15.59
CA SER A 337 -0.91 -27.05 14.60
C SER A 337 -1.17 -26.64 13.14
N ASN A 338 -2.38 -26.20 12.80
CA ASN A 338 -2.71 -25.72 11.45
C ASN A 338 -1.98 -24.41 11.08
N ILE A 339 -1.31 -23.74 12.02
CA ILE A 339 -0.40 -22.62 11.67
C ILE A 339 0.75 -23.07 10.76
N ASN A 340 1.11 -24.36 10.83
CA ASN A 340 2.03 -25.00 9.89
C ASN A 340 1.29 -25.37 8.60
N LEU A 341 1.75 -24.82 7.46
CA LEU A 341 1.09 -25.02 6.16
C LEU A 341 1.05 -26.48 5.74
N GLN A 342 2.15 -27.23 5.91
CA GLN A 342 2.20 -28.65 5.53
C GLN A 342 1.21 -29.49 6.34
N ARG A 343 1.03 -29.15 7.63
CA ARG A 343 0.01 -29.77 8.48
C ARG A 343 -1.40 -29.42 8.01
N PHE A 344 -1.66 -28.15 7.71
CA PHE A 344 -2.98 -27.68 7.26
C PHE A 344 -3.38 -28.29 5.91
N MET A 345 -2.43 -28.40 4.97
CA MET A 345 -2.67 -29.03 3.66
C MET A 345 -3.15 -30.49 3.76
N ARG A 346 -2.89 -31.20 4.86
CA ARG A 346 -3.46 -32.54 5.07
C ARG A 346 -4.99 -32.52 5.13
N TYR A 347 -5.59 -31.51 5.75
CA TYR A 347 -7.04 -31.37 5.77
C TYR A 347 -7.59 -30.96 4.40
N ILE A 348 -6.95 -30.00 3.73
CA ILE A 348 -7.34 -29.59 2.37
C ILE A 348 -7.33 -30.79 1.40
N ASN A 349 -6.31 -31.65 1.47
CA ASN A 349 -6.23 -32.83 0.62
C ASN A 349 -7.30 -33.90 0.91
N MET A 350 -7.97 -33.82 2.06
CA MET A 350 -9.11 -34.65 2.42
C MET A 350 -10.45 -34.04 2.01
N CYS A 351 -10.50 -32.73 1.72
CA CYS A 351 -11.71 -32.06 1.27
C CYS A 351 -12.10 -32.52 -0.15
N GLN A 352 -13.36 -32.31 -0.52
CA GLN A 352 -13.81 -32.52 -1.90
C GLN A 352 -13.08 -31.57 -2.85
N ASP A 353 -13.03 -30.28 -2.50
CA ASP A 353 -12.18 -29.31 -3.16
C ASP A 353 -10.78 -29.28 -2.52
N LYS A 354 -9.77 -29.67 -3.30
CA LYS A 354 -8.37 -29.76 -2.86
C LYS A 354 -7.55 -28.55 -3.27
N THR A 355 -8.20 -27.48 -3.75
CA THR A 355 -7.53 -26.24 -4.11
C THR A 355 -6.80 -25.70 -2.88
N PRO A 356 -5.48 -25.44 -2.96
CA PRO A 356 -4.74 -24.89 -1.84
C PRO A 356 -5.25 -23.49 -1.48
N PRO A 357 -4.96 -22.99 -0.27
CA PRO A 357 -5.35 -21.64 0.12
C PRO A 357 -4.86 -20.60 -0.87
N LEU A 358 -5.77 -19.73 -1.32
CA LEU A 358 -5.47 -18.70 -2.33
C LEU A 358 -4.49 -17.65 -1.79
N GLN A 359 -4.57 -17.38 -0.49
CA GLN A 359 -3.70 -16.45 0.21
C GLN A 359 -3.47 -16.93 1.65
N THR A 360 -2.35 -16.51 2.23
CA THR A 360 -2.06 -16.72 3.65
C THR A 360 -1.52 -15.43 4.27
N ARG A 361 -1.93 -15.12 5.51
CA ARG A 361 -1.45 -13.94 6.24
C ARG A 361 -1.27 -14.24 7.73
N ALA A 362 -0.32 -13.55 8.34
CA ALA A 362 -0.16 -13.53 9.78
C ALA A 362 -1.40 -12.87 10.43
N LYS A 363 -1.88 -13.41 11.55
CA LYS A 363 -3.02 -12.83 12.28
C LYS A 363 -2.87 -13.01 13.78
N MET A 364 -2.77 -11.90 14.51
CA MET A 364 -2.92 -11.92 15.97
C MET A 364 -4.40 -12.11 16.33
N LEU A 365 -4.71 -13.12 17.14
CA LEU A 365 -6.07 -13.36 17.62
C LEU A 365 -6.24 -12.74 19.01
N ASN A 366 -7.37 -12.08 19.25
CA ASN A 366 -7.67 -11.34 20.49
C ASN A 366 -8.14 -12.23 21.66
N HIS A 367 -7.79 -13.51 21.62
CA HIS A 367 -8.13 -14.52 22.61
C HIS A 367 -6.89 -15.34 22.96
N PRO A 368 -6.74 -15.77 24.23
CA PRO A 368 -5.61 -16.60 24.61
C PRO A 368 -5.80 -18.04 24.14
N VAL A 369 -4.71 -18.64 23.65
CA VAL A 369 -4.61 -20.08 23.41
C VAL A 369 -4.37 -20.81 24.74
N TYR A 370 -4.98 -21.99 24.89
CA TYR A 370 -4.73 -22.93 25.97
C TYR A 370 -4.63 -24.36 25.42
N PHE A 371 -4.15 -25.29 26.23
CA PHE A 371 -3.97 -26.69 25.84
C PHE A 371 -4.78 -27.61 26.74
N SER A 372 -5.53 -28.54 26.15
CA SER A 372 -6.42 -29.46 26.87
C SER A 372 -6.60 -30.76 26.09
N GLN A 373 -7.43 -31.67 26.61
CA GLN A 373 -7.68 -33.02 26.07
C GLN A 373 -6.40 -33.86 25.94
N ARG A 374 -6.55 -35.12 25.50
CA ARG A 374 -5.43 -36.06 25.31
C ARG A 374 -5.51 -36.71 23.93
N SER A 375 -4.71 -36.22 22.99
CA SER A 375 -4.72 -36.75 21.63
C SER A 375 -3.76 -37.92 21.46
N SER A 376 -4.27 -39.07 21.03
CA SER A 376 -3.45 -40.25 20.71
C SER A 376 -2.46 -39.98 19.56
N GLN A 377 -2.79 -39.03 18.67
CA GLN A 377 -1.89 -38.59 17.60
C GLN A 377 -0.69 -37.77 18.15
N TRP A 378 -0.88 -37.10 19.29
CA TRP A 378 0.08 -36.18 19.90
C TRP A 378 0.51 -36.65 21.30
N GLU A 379 1.16 -37.81 21.37
CA GLU A 379 1.79 -38.34 22.59
C GLU A 379 0.81 -38.57 23.76
N ASN A 380 -0.49 -38.62 23.48
CA ASN A 380 -1.56 -38.65 24.49
C ASN A 380 -1.53 -37.42 25.44
N LYS A 381 -1.14 -36.28 24.88
CA LYS A 381 -0.95 -34.97 25.53
C LYS A 381 -1.90 -33.91 24.97
N GLY A 382 -1.81 -32.70 25.53
CA GLY A 382 -2.71 -31.58 25.23
C GLY A 382 -2.62 -31.07 23.78
N VAL A 383 -3.77 -30.67 23.24
CA VAL A 383 -3.90 -29.97 21.95
C VAL A 383 -4.49 -28.57 22.16
N ALA A 384 -4.33 -27.70 21.16
CA ALA A 384 -4.59 -26.27 21.31
C ALA A 384 -6.06 -25.91 21.11
N PHE A 385 -6.57 -25.03 21.96
CA PHE A 385 -7.91 -24.45 21.91
C PHE A 385 -7.84 -22.94 22.15
N LEU A 386 -8.87 -22.20 21.72
CA LEU A 386 -8.99 -20.76 21.95
C LEU A 386 -10.04 -20.48 23.03
N ASP A 387 -9.68 -19.71 24.06
CA ASP A 387 -10.59 -19.32 25.13
C ASP A 387 -11.37 -18.05 24.73
N LEU A 388 -12.55 -18.24 24.12
CA LEU A 388 -13.39 -17.14 23.64
C LEU A 388 -13.96 -16.27 24.77
N SER A 389 -14.00 -16.78 26.00
CA SER A 389 -14.54 -16.07 27.17
C SER A 389 -13.59 -15.00 27.73
N LYS A 390 -12.32 -15.00 27.29
CA LYS A 390 -11.29 -14.09 27.79
C LYS A 390 -10.69 -13.27 26.67
N LYS A 391 -10.42 -12.00 26.97
CA LYS A 391 -9.52 -11.18 26.17
C LYS A 391 -8.08 -11.63 26.40
N GLY A 392 -7.32 -11.70 25.32
CA GLY A 392 -5.90 -12.05 25.36
C GLY A 392 -5.28 -11.90 24.00
N SER A 393 -4.12 -12.52 23.82
CA SER A 393 -3.49 -12.58 22.50
C SER A 393 -2.83 -13.93 22.26
N CYS A 394 -2.91 -14.40 21.02
CA CYS A 394 -2.08 -15.48 20.51
C CYS A 394 -1.66 -15.24 19.06
N TYR A 395 -0.52 -15.83 18.70
CA TYR A 395 -0.05 -15.87 17.32
C TYR A 395 -0.95 -16.82 16.53
N GLY A 396 -1.28 -16.42 15.31
CA GLY A 396 -2.13 -17.18 14.41
C GLY A 396 -1.77 -16.93 12.95
N LYS A 397 -2.36 -17.74 12.09
CA LYS A 397 -2.28 -17.58 10.64
C LYS A 397 -3.66 -17.75 10.06
N MET A 398 -4.00 -16.91 9.09
CA MET A 398 -5.23 -17.05 8.35
C MET A 398 -4.98 -17.54 6.93
N TYR A 399 -5.85 -18.44 6.48
CA TYR A 399 -5.86 -19.03 5.14
C TYR A 399 -7.14 -18.63 4.42
N LEU A 400 -7.01 -18.11 3.20
CA LEU A 400 -8.16 -17.79 2.36
C LEU A 400 -8.56 -19.07 1.62
N ILE A 401 -9.70 -19.62 2.00
CA ILE A 401 -10.21 -20.91 1.52
C ILE A 401 -11.70 -20.80 1.18
N LYS A 402 -12.24 -21.83 0.53
CA LYS A 402 -13.69 -21.92 0.33
C LYS A 402 -14.42 -22.20 1.64
N LYS A 403 -15.66 -21.73 1.74
CA LYS A 403 -16.53 -21.96 2.89
C LYS A 403 -16.80 -23.45 3.08
N GLU A 404 -17.03 -24.19 2.00
CA GLU A 404 -17.24 -25.64 2.02
C GLU A 404 -16.03 -26.38 2.59
N GLN A 405 -14.81 -25.95 2.22
CA GLN A 405 -13.58 -26.52 2.80
C GLN A 405 -13.55 -26.30 4.32
N LEU A 406 -13.93 -25.12 4.82
CA LEU A 406 -13.97 -24.86 6.26
C LEU A 406 -14.98 -25.75 6.99
N GLU A 407 -16.16 -25.97 6.39
CA GLU A 407 -17.20 -26.86 6.93
C GLU A 407 -16.72 -28.33 6.98
N GLU A 408 -16.06 -28.80 5.92
CA GLU A 408 -15.43 -30.13 5.89
C GLU A 408 -14.32 -30.26 6.95
N ILE A 409 -13.46 -29.25 7.09
CA ILE A 409 -12.41 -29.22 8.12
C ILE A 409 -13.02 -29.31 9.51
N GLN A 410 -14.10 -28.58 9.81
CA GLN A 410 -14.78 -28.66 11.10
C GLN A 410 -15.27 -30.09 11.37
N ASN A 411 -15.84 -30.77 10.37
CA ASN A 411 -16.27 -32.16 10.51
C ASN A 411 -15.10 -33.10 10.79
N TYR A 412 -13.94 -32.90 10.16
CA TYR A 412 -12.73 -33.69 10.41
C TYR A 412 -12.09 -33.43 11.78
N GLU A 413 -12.13 -32.19 12.27
CA GLU A 413 -11.68 -31.85 13.63
C GLU A 413 -12.59 -32.45 14.72
N GLY A 414 -13.86 -32.73 14.36
CA GLY A 414 -14.80 -33.51 15.15
C GLY A 414 -15.32 -32.80 16.39
N SER A 415 -15.89 -33.57 17.33
CA SER A 415 -16.60 -33.03 18.50
C SER A 415 -15.72 -32.20 19.44
N TRP A 416 -14.39 -32.35 19.38
CA TRP A 416 -13.47 -31.53 20.16
C TRP A 416 -13.42 -30.08 19.68
N TYR A 417 -13.83 -29.78 18.46
CA TYR A 417 -13.90 -28.43 17.90
C TYR A 417 -15.33 -28.09 17.45
N ASN A 418 -16.27 -28.18 18.40
CA ASN A 418 -17.70 -28.02 18.16
C ASN A 418 -18.14 -26.61 17.74
N LYS A 419 -17.27 -25.60 17.80
CA LYS A 419 -17.61 -24.19 17.57
C LYS A 419 -16.81 -23.62 16.41
N MET A 420 -17.53 -23.20 15.37
CA MET A 420 -17.04 -22.24 14.38
C MET A 420 -17.38 -20.82 14.86
N ALA A 421 -16.38 -20.03 15.22
CA ALA A 421 -16.55 -18.69 15.77
C ALA A 421 -16.11 -17.62 14.77
N LEU A 422 -16.99 -16.63 14.53
CA LEU A 422 -16.66 -15.44 13.76
C LEU A 422 -15.82 -14.49 14.62
N LEU A 423 -14.59 -14.21 14.18
CA LEU A 423 -13.64 -13.32 14.86
C LEU A 423 -13.67 -11.88 14.35
N GLY A 424 -14.30 -11.63 13.19
CA GLY A 424 -14.38 -10.33 12.55
C GLY A 424 -14.40 -10.44 11.03
N TYR A 425 -14.01 -9.37 10.35
CA TYR A 425 -13.92 -9.29 8.89
C TYR A 425 -12.55 -8.77 8.48
N GLU A 426 -12.02 -9.29 7.37
CA GLU A 426 -10.77 -8.86 6.73
C GLU A 426 -11.02 -8.80 5.23
N ASP A 427 -10.74 -7.66 4.60
CA ASP A 427 -11.02 -7.44 3.18
C ASP A 427 -12.47 -7.80 2.78
N GLY A 428 -13.45 -7.43 3.61
CA GLY A 428 -14.87 -7.72 3.37
C GLY A 428 -15.27 -9.20 3.52
N LEU A 429 -14.34 -10.09 3.84
CA LEU A 429 -14.59 -11.52 4.08
C LEU A 429 -14.65 -11.84 5.57
N PRO A 430 -15.54 -12.74 6.01
CA PRO A 430 -15.59 -13.15 7.41
C PRO A 430 -14.35 -13.98 7.78
N VAL A 431 -13.83 -13.72 8.97
CA VAL A 431 -12.72 -14.47 9.57
C VAL A 431 -13.27 -15.44 10.61
N TYR A 432 -13.20 -16.73 10.32
CA TYR A 432 -13.64 -17.79 11.22
C TYR A 432 -12.47 -18.51 11.89
N THR A 433 -12.73 -19.06 13.07
CA THR A 433 -11.84 -20.02 13.71
C THR A 433 -12.63 -21.23 14.20
N LEU A 434 -11.94 -22.34 14.43
CA LEU A 434 -12.51 -23.57 14.96
C LEU A 434 -11.96 -23.80 16.36
N THR A 435 -12.83 -23.89 17.37
CA THR A 435 -12.48 -24.11 18.78
C THR A 435 -13.56 -24.95 19.48
N HIS A 436 -13.41 -25.14 20.79
CA HIS A 436 -14.44 -25.73 21.63
C HIS A 436 -15.13 -24.67 22.50
N GLU A 437 -16.46 -24.72 22.56
CA GLU A 437 -17.26 -23.95 23.51
C GLU A 437 -18.26 -24.88 24.22
N PRO A 438 -18.32 -24.90 25.56
CA PRO A 438 -17.56 -24.08 26.52
C PRO A 438 -16.08 -24.50 26.63
N ARG A 439 -15.23 -23.64 27.22
CA ARG A 439 -13.82 -23.96 27.50
C ARG A 439 -13.72 -25.24 28.33
N TRP A 440 -12.79 -26.14 27.98
CA TRP A 440 -12.53 -27.34 28.79
C TRP A 440 -12.05 -26.98 30.20
N GLY A 441 -12.37 -27.80 31.20
CA GLY A 441 -12.06 -27.52 32.61
C GLY A 441 -10.62 -27.83 33.03
N GLN A 442 -9.93 -28.72 32.32
CA GLN A 442 -8.59 -29.19 32.70
C GLN A 442 -7.55 -28.84 31.62
N ASP A 443 -6.48 -28.17 32.03
CA ASP A 443 -5.34 -27.88 31.16
C ASP A 443 -4.37 -29.08 31.13
N MET A 444 -3.78 -29.33 29.97
CA MET A 444 -2.85 -30.43 29.74
C MET A 444 -1.62 -29.92 29.01
N VAL A 445 -0.42 -30.29 29.46
CA VAL A 445 0.80 -29.96 28.71
C VAL A 445 0.78 -30.65 27.35
N PRO A 446 1.16 -29.96 26.27
CA PRO A 446 1.26 -30.54 24.93
C PRO A 446 2.52 -31.41 24.77
N GLY A 447 2.48 -32.33 23.80
CA GLY A 447 3.63 -33.16 23.43
C GLY A 447 4.69 -32.39 22.65
N GLU A 448 5.94 -32.85 22.70
CA GLU A 448 7.08 -32.21 22.03
C GLU A 448 6.89 -32.14 20.51
N ARG A 449 6.38 -33.20 19.87
CA ARG A 449 6.14 -33.21 18.42
C ARG A 449 5.07 -32.19 18.02
N TYR A 450 4.03 -32.05 18.84
CA TYR A 450 2.96 -31.06 18.61
C TYR A 450 3.50 -29.63 18.71
N LEU A 451 4.27 -29.34 19.76
CA LEU A 451 4.90 -28.03 19.96
C LEU A 451 5.87 -27.68 18.84
N LYS A 452 6.64 -28.66 18.36
CA LYS A 452 7.56 -28.45 17.23
C LYS A 452 6.81 -27.97 15.98
N VAL A 453 5.67 -28.60 15.65
CA VAL A 453 4.84 -28.19 14.50
C VAL A 453 4.30 -26.76 14.68
N ILE A 454 3.79 -26.42 15.86
CA ILE A 454 3.31 -25.06 16.15
C ILE A 454 4.46 -24.06 16.04
N LYS A 455 5.62 -24.36 16.63
CA LYS A 455 6.81 -23.49 16.60
C LYS A 455 7.28 -23.24 15.17
N GLU A 456 7.36 -24.28 14.35
CA GLU A 456 7.71 -24.16 12.93
C GLU A 456 6.71 -23.26 12.19
N GLY A 457 5.41 -23.48 12.38
CA GLY A 457 4.41 -22.63 11.75
C GLY A 457 4.43 -21.17 12.21
N ILE A 458 4.68 -20.90 13.50
CA ILE A 458 4.87 -19.51 13.99
C ILE A 458 6.11 -18.90 13.32
N ARG A 459 7.24 -19.59 13.33
CA ARG A 459 8.49 -19.09 12.74
C ARG A 459 8.33 -18.77 11.25
N ASP A 460 7.66 -19.65 10.51
CA ASP A 460 7.45 -19.49 9.07
C ASP A 460 6.45 -18.36 8.77
N THR A 461 5.56 -18.03 9.72
CA THR A 461 4.56 -16.95 9.58
C THR A 461 5.10 -15.59 10.03
N TYR A 462 6.01 -15.58 11.01
CA TYR A 462 6.56 -14.39 11.66
C TYR A 462 8.10 -14.42 11.59
N PRO A 463 8.70 -14.08 10.42
CA PRO A 463 10.14 -14.26 10.17
C PRO A 463 11.02 -13.40 11.09
N ASP A 464 10.51 -12.26 11.57
CA ASP A 464 11.24 -11.37 12.49
C ASP A 464 11.30 -11.89 13.93
N LEU A 465 10.55 -12.95 14.26
CA LEU A 465 10.46 -13.48 15.61
C LEU A 465 11.53 -14.56 15.83
N SER A 466 12.46 -14.31 16.75
CA SER A 466 13.50 -15.30 17.09
C SER A 466 12.92 -16.59 17.70
N ASN A 467 13.60 -17.72 17.47
CA ASN A 467 13.23 -19.01 18.08
C ASN A 467 13.09 -18.92 19.62
N ALA A 468 13.95 -18.13 20.28
CA ALA A 468 13.90 -17.94 21.72
C ALA A 468 12.64 -17.18 22.17
N ALA A 469 12.20 -16.19 21.39
CA ALA A 469 10.96 -15.45 21.66
C ALA A 469 9.72 -16.34 21.44
N ILE A 470 9.75 -17.24 20.44
CA ILE A 470 8.68 -18.23 20.23
C ILE A 470 8.62 -19.21 21.40
N ASP A 471 9.76 -19.74 21.85
CA ASP A 471 9.83 -20.64 23.00
C ASP A 471 9.31 -19.96 24.27
N GLU A 472 9.70 -18.71 24.51
CA GLU A 472 9.20 -17.90 25.62
C GLU A 472 7.68 -17.73 25.55
N TYR A 473 7.16 -17.36 24.38
CA TYR A 473 5.73 -17.21 24.15
C TYR A 473 4.97 -18.51 24.45
N LEU A 474 5.38 -19.64 23.86
CA LEU A 474 4.71 -20.92 24.02
C LEU A 474 4.71 -21.37 25.49
N LEU A 475 5.86 -21.31 26.15
CA LEU A 475 5.95 -21.69 27.56
C LEU A 475 5.09 -20.79 28.47
N ARG A 476 4.98 -19.50 28.18
CA ARG A 476 4.06 -18.61 28.92
C ARG A 476 2.59 -18.99 28.77
N LYS A 477 2.19 -19.61 27.65
CA LYS A 477 0.82 -20.08 27.40
C LYS A 477 0.56 -21.48 27.96
N ILE A 478 1.58 -22.31 28.07
CA ILE A 478 1.49 -23.67 28.60
C ILE A 478 1.54 -23.70 30.13
N LEU A 479 2.46 -22.94 30.73
CA LEU A 479 2.76 -23.07 32.15
C LEU A 479 1.66 -22.46 33.04
N SER A 480 1.06 -23.31 33.86
CA SER A 480 0.11 -22.92 34.91
C SER A 480 0.79 -22.08 36.00
N LYS A 481 -0.02 -21.51 36.90
CA LYS A 481 0.50 -20.79 38.06
C LYS A 481 1.33 -21.71 38.96
N LYS A 482 0.79 -22.89 39.31
CA LYS A 482 1.46 -23.87 40.17
C LYS A 482 2.81 -24.33 39.59
N GLN A 483 2.86 -24.62 38.28
CA GLN A 483 4.09 -25.00 37.58
C GLN A 483 5.14 -23.88 37.63
N ARG A 484 4.74 -22.62 37.43
CA ARG A 484 5.64 -21.46 37.53
C ARG A 484 6.16 -21.24 38.95
N ASP A 485 5.32 -21.44 39.96
CA ASP A 485 5.71 -21.31 41.36
C ASP A 485 6.74 -22.38 41.75
N LEU A 486 6.56 -23.62 41.28
CA LEU A 486 7.55 -24.68 41.48
C LEU A 486 8.86 -24.41 40.74
N LEU A 487 8.81 -23.95 39.49
CA LEU A 487 10.02 -23.56 38.75
C LEU A 487 10.77 -22.42 39.44
N LYS A 488 10.06 -21.41 39.98
CA LYS A 488 10.67 -20.33 40.77
C LYS A 488 11.36 -20.86 42.02
N TYR A 489 10.68 -21.74 42.76
CA TYR A 489 11.23 -22.36 43.95
C TYR A 489 12.51 -23.13 43.64
N LEU A 490 12.51 -23.97 42.60
CA LEU A 490 13.72 -24.66 42.14
C LEU A 490 14.82 -23.71 41.66
N ARG A 491 14.48 -22.59 41.01
CA ARG A 491 15.47 -21.61 40.53
C ARG A 491 16.18 -20.86 41.66
N GLN A 492 15.53 -20.72 42.82
CA GLN A 492 16.06 -20.00 43.99
C GLN A 492 17.01 -20.84 44.85
N GLN A 493 17.07 -22.16 44.64
CA GLN A 493 17.96 -23.04 45.41
C GLN A 493 19.32 -23.20 44.74
N GLU A 494 20.39 -23.21 45.54
CA GLU A 494 21.76 -23.46 45.06
C GLU A 494 21.98 -24.89 44.56
N HIS A 495 21.19 -25.83 45.10
CA HIS A 495 21.28 -27.25 44.82
C HIS A 495 19.91 -27.83 44.42
N GLY A 496 19.92 -29.04 43.87
CA GLY A 496 18.67 -29.75 43.58
C GLY A 496 17.88 -30.03 44.86
N VAL A 497 16.55 -30.10 44.72
CA VAL A 497 15.62 -30.21 45.85
C VAL A 497 14.81 -31.50 45.75
N SER A 498 14.63 -32.22 46.86
CA SER A 498 13.81 -33.43 46.90
C SER A 498 12.32 -33.12 46.70
N VAL A 499 11.55 -34.08 46.17
CA VAL A 499 10.08 -33.97 46.04
C VAL A 499 9.43 -33.61 47.37
N GLN A 500 9.87 -34.22 48.48
CA GLN A 500 9.38 -33.91 49.82
C GLN A 500 9.61 -32.43 50.18
N ASN A 501 10.83 -31.92 49.97
CA ASN A 501 11.17 -30.54 50.32
C ASN A 501 10.43 -29.52 49.43
N ILE A 502 10.18 -29.87 48.16
CA ILE A 502 9.35 -29.05 47.27
C ILE A 502 7.90 -28.98 47.79
N ALA A 503 7.33 -30.12 48.18
CA ALA A 503 5.98 -30.20 48.74
C ALA A 503 5.84 -29.37 50.01
N ASP A 504 6.80 -29.50 50.94
CA ASP A 504 6.82 -28.75 52.20
C ASP A 504 7.01 -27.25 51.96
N GLY A 505 7.95 -26.88 51.07
CA GLY A 505 8.27 -25.49 50.76
C GLY A 505 7.14 -24.73 50.06
N LEU A 506 6.39 -25.40 49.19
CA LEU A 506 5.26 -24.80 48.45
C LEU A 506 3.90 -25.05 49.11
N ARG A 507 3.87 -25.83 50.21
CA ARG A 507 2.64 -26.27 50.89
C ARG A 507 1.67 -26.97 49.91
N MET A 508 2.19 -27.92 49.17
CA MET A 508 1.47 -28.69 48.15
C MET A 508 1.41 -30.17 48.54
N ALA A 509 0.35 -30.86 48.11
CA ALA A 509 0.30 -32.32 48.23
C ALA A 509 1.43 -32.95 47.39
N ILE A 510 2.03 -34.04 47.87
CA ILE A 510 3.08 -34.76 47.14
C ILE A 510 2.59 -35.20 45.76
N SER A 511 1.33 -35.64 45.65
CA SER A 511 0.70 -36.00 44.37
C SER A 511 0.70 -34.83 43.38
N ASP A 512 0.30 -33.63 43.82
CA ASP A 512 0.31 -32.42 42.98
C ASP A 512 1.73 -32.06 42.53
N VAL A 513 2.73 -32.24 43.40
CA VAL A 513 4.15 -31.99 43.07
C VAL A 513 4.65 -33.00 42.04
N VAL A 514 4.33 -34.28 42.21
CA VAL A 514 4.70 -35.34 41.25
C VAL A 514 4.07 -35.08 39.89
N ASP A 515 2.79 -34.69 39.83
CA ASP A 515 2.11 -34.34 38.57
C ASP A 515 2.80 -33.16 37.86
N ILE A 516 3.14 -32.11 38.62
CA ILE A 516 3.88 -30.95 38.07
C ILE A 516 5.29 -31.33 37.62
N ILE A 517 5.98 -32.19 38.38
CA ILE A 517 7.31 -32.67 37.99
C ILE A 517 7.24 -33.46 36.70
N GLN A 518 6.23 -34.33 36.53
CA GLN A 518 6.01 -35.05 35.29
C GLN A 518 5.82 -34.08 34.12
N ASP A 519 4.94 -33.09 34.27
CA ASP A 519 4.71 -32.06 33.25
C ASP A 519 5.96 -31.26 32.88
N LEU A 520 6.74 -30.83 33.88
CA LEU A 520 7.96 -30.05 33.67
C LEU A 520 9.11 -30.88 33.08
N ARG A 521 9.13 -32.19 33.35
CA ARG A 521 10.03 -33.15 32.68
C ARG A 521 9.63 -33.32 31.22
N ASP A 522 8.34 -33.45 30.94
CA ASP A 522 7.81 -33.59 29.57
C ASP A 522 8.05 -32.33 28.72
N LEU A 523 8.07 -31.15 29.34
CA LEU A 523 8.47 -29.88 28.71
C LEU A 523 9.99 -29.67 28.65
N ASP A 524 10.78 -30.63 29.12
CA ASP A 524 12.24 -30.60 29.14
C ASP A 524 12.84 -29.41 29.93
N LEU A 525 12.18 -28.98 31.02
CA LEU A 525 12.60 -27.81 31.81
C LEU A 525 13.43 -28.18 33.05
N ILE A 526 13.21 -29.38 33.60
CA ILE A 526 13.87 -29.87 34.81
C ILE A 526 14.51 -31.24 34.57
N ARG A 527 15.44 -31.63 35.44
CA ARG A 527 16.08 -32.97 35.40
C ARG A 527 16.26 -33.50 36.81
N GLN A 528 16.12 -34.82 36.96
CA GLN A 528 16.46 -35.53 38.20
C GLN A 528 17.99 -35.59 38.38
N ASP A 529 18.47 -35.40 39.61
CA ASP A 529 19.89 -35.46 39.95
C ASP A 529 20.43 -36.88 39.76
N SER A 530 21.54 -37.00 39.03
CA SER A 530 22.19 -38.28 38.77
C SER A 530 22.60 -39.03 40.06
N ARG A 531 22.87 -38.32 41.16
CA ARG A 531 23.17 -38.91 42.47
C ARG A 531 21.93 -39.57 43.08
N SER A 532 20.77 -38.92 42.95
CA SER A 532 19.48 -39.46 43.38
C SER A 532 19.11 -40.71 42.57
N ILE A 533 19.34 -40.70 41.25
CA ILE A 533 19.15 -41.89 40.41
C ILE A 533 20.09 -43.04 40.83
N ARG A 534 21.38 -42.76 41.05
CA ARG A 534 22.36 -43.78 41.51
C ARG A 534 22.02 -44.36 42.88
N ALA A 535 21.31 -43.60 43.72
CA ALA A 535 20.81 -44.05 45.02
C ALA A 535 19.52 -44.90 44.92
N GLY A 536 18.99 -45.12 43.71
CA GLY A 536 17.80 -45.95 43.47
C GLY A 536 16.47 -45.22 43.63
N ALA A 537 16.47 -43.89 43.79
CA ALA A 537 15.24 -43.12 43.92
C ALA A 537 14.44 -43.14 42.61
N SER A 538 13.18 -43.60 42.68
CA SER A 538 12.25 -43.48 41.55
C SER A 538 11.99 -42.00 41.24
N TRP A 539 11.66 -41.68 40.00
CA TRP A 539 11.50 -40.27 39.59
C TRP A 539 10.37 -39.55 40.35
N ASP A 540 9.37 -40.29 40.81
CA ASP A 540 8.21 -39.86 41.60
C ASP A 540 8.40 -40.06 43.10
N GLY A 541 9.55 -40.59 43.53
CA GLY A 541 9.88 -40.86 44.92
C GLY A 541 10.05 -39.58 45.74
N ARG A 542 9.74 -39.63 47.04
CA ARG A 542 9.84 -38.48 47.96
C ARG A 542 11.27 -37.92 48.06
N ASP A 543 12.25 -38.79 47.91
CA ASP A 543 13.68 -38.53 47.94
C ASP A 543 14.27 -38.19 46.56
N ALA A 544 13.45 -38.18 45.50
CA ALA A 544 13.89 -37.81 44.16
C ALA A 544 14.25 -36.32 44.11
N VAL A 545 15.50 -36.02 43.73
CA VAL A 545 16.04 -34.66 43.73
C VAL A 545 15.98 -34.05 42.33
N TYR A 546 15.42 -32.84 42.20
CA TYR A 546 15.25 -32.13 40.93
C TYR A 546 15.90 -30.76 40.91
N TYR A 547 16.38 -30.35 39.73
CA TYR A 547 16.85 -28.98 39.46
C TYR A 547 16.48 -28.54 38.04
N THR A 548 16.50 -27.23 37.80
CA THR A 548 16.28 -26.65 36.47
C THR A 548 17.49 -26.85 35.57
N LYS A 549 17.26 -27.29 34.33
CA LYS A 549 18.32 -27.52 33.34
C LYS A 549 19.10 -26.24 33.05
N LYS A 550 20.43 -26.32 33.05
CA LYS A 550 21.32 -25.15 32.96
C LYS A 550 21.09 -24.35 31.67
N GLU A 551 20.95 -25.06 30.56
CA GLU A 551 20.68 -24.53 29.22
C GLU A 551 19.31 -23.86 29.08
N LYS A 552 18.35 -24.14 29.97
CA LYS A 552 17.02 -23.51 29.98
C LYS A 552 16.92 -22.32 30.94
N ARG A 553 17.92 -22.08 31.80
CA ARG A 553 17.83 -21.07 32.88
C ARG A 553 17.59 -19.66 32.37
N VAL A 554 18.28 -19.23 31.30
CA VAL A 554 18.07 -17.89 30.72
C VAL A 554 16.63 -17.68 30.26
N LEU A 555 16.05 -18.69 29.61
CA LEU A 555 14.65 -18.69 29.17
C LEU A 555 13.69 -18.67 30.38
N LEU A 556 13.96 -19.51 31.39
CA LEU A 556 13.16 -19.55 32.62
C LEU A 556 13.21 -18.23 33.38
N ASP A 557 14.37 -17.58 33.49
CA ASP A 557 14.52 -16.31 34.20
C ASP A 557 13.66 -15.21 33.56
N ARG A 558 13.60 -15.18 32.21
CA ARG A 558 12.68 -14.29 31.47
C ARG A 558 11.22 -14.62 31.75
N ILE A 559 10.82 -15.89 31.64
CA ILE A 559 9.43 -16.33 31.83
C ILE A 559 8.92 -16.04 33.24
N LEU A 560 9.79 -16.25 34.23
CA LEU A 560 9.46 -16.17 35.66
C LEU A 560 9.69 -14.77 36.25
N ASN A 561 10.23 -13.84 35.48
CA ASN A 561 10.61 -12.48 35.90
C ASN A 561 11.59 -12.47 37.09
N ILE A 562 12.57 -13.38 37.09
CA ILE A 562 13.60 -13.44 38.13
C ILE A 562 14.70 -12.46 37.73
N ARG A 563 14.93 -11.41 38.53
CA ARG A 563 16.04 -10.47 38.31
C ARG A 563 17.36 -11.21 38.49
N GLN A 564 18.26 -11.10 37.53
CA GLN A 564 19.65 -11.55 37.72
C GLN A 564 20.29 -10.61 38.76
N GLN A 565 20.78 -11.19 39.86
CA GLN A 565 21.69 -10.50 40.79
C GLN A 565 23.10 -10.58 40.25
#